data_AF-A0A3C1JML6-F1
#
_entry.id   AF-A0A3C1JML6-F1
#
_cell.length_a   1.000
_cell.length_b   1.000
_cell.length_c   1.000
_cell.angle_alpha   90.00
_cell.angle_beta   90.00
_cell.angle_gamma   90.00
#
_symmetry.space_group_name_H-M   'P 1'
#
loop_
_entity.id
_entity.type
_entity.pdbx_description
1 polymer ?
#
loop_
_entity_poly.entity_id
_entity_poly.type
_entity_poly.pdbx_seq_one_letter_code
_entity_poly.pdbx_strand_id
1 'polypeptide(L)' 'MMADSMQQPEPSVDGRGGENDAERSRIDGATVRHMLELATTWLERHVTVVNALNVFPVPDGDTGTNMHLTMRAAVEAV' A
#
# COMPACT_ATOMS: atom_id res chain seq x y z
N MET A 1 45.38 32.69 -28.19
CA MET A 1 45.75 32.05 -26.92
C MET A 1 44.89 32.66 -25.83
N MET A 2 44.20 31.82 -25.05
CA MET A 2 43.60 32.08 -23.74
C MET A 2 42.39 33.07 -23.74
N ALA A 3 41.15 32.61 -23.87
CA ALA A 3 40.30 32.04 -22.82
C ALA A 3 39.91 33.07 -21.73
N ASP A 4 38.76 33.73 -21.91
CA ASP A 4 37.95 34.24 -20.79
C ASP A 4 36.50 34.43 -21.25
N SER A 5 35.78 33.32 -21.39
CA SER A 5 34.31 33.33 -21.47
C SER A 5 33.80 32.89 -20.11
N MET A 6 33.24 33.85 -19.38
CA MET A 6 32.56 33.71 -18.11
C MET A 6 31.68 32.46 -18.06
N GLN A 7 32.18 31.40 -17.44
CA GLN A 7 31.37 30.28 -17.00
C GLN A 7 30.58 30.75 -15.77
N GLN A 8 29.29 30.99 -15.94
CA GLN A 8 28.41 31.19 -14.78
C GLN A 8 28.33 29.87 -14.00
N PRO A 9 28.36 29.90 -12.65
CA PRO A 9 28.23 28.69 -11.87
C PRO A 9 26.83 28.09 -12.11
N GLU A 10 26.81 26.83 -12.54
CA GLU A 10 25.60 26.01 -12.64
C GLU A 10 24.82 26.08 -11.32
N PRO A 11 23.48 26.12 -11.35
CA PRO A 11 22.68 26.19 -10.13
C PRO A 11 23.01 24.98 -9.25
N SER A 12 23.50 25.26 -8.04
CA SER A 12 23.69 24.28 -6.99
C SER A 12 22.38 23.51 -6.81
N VAL A 13 22.39 22.23 -7.19
CA VAL A 13 21.32 21.28 -6.89
C VAL A 13 21.26 21.19 -5.37
N ASP A 14 20.37 21.98 -4.80
CA ASP A 14 20.01 21.94 -3.40
C ASP A 14 19.66 20.49 -3.06
N GLY A 15 20.52 19.85 -2.27
CA GLY A 15 20.51 18.43 -1.94
C GLY A 15 19.35 18.02 -1.03
N ARG A 16 18.12 18.42 -1.37
CA ARG A 16 16.90 18.02 -0.66
C ARG A 16 16.30 16.76 -1.25
N GLY A 17 17.10 15.69 -1.29
CA GLY A 17 16.63 14.39 -1.77
C GLY A 17 17.59 13.29 -1.38
N GLY A 18 17.44 12.73 -0.18
CA GLY A 18 18.27 11.59 0.20
C GLY A 18 17.91 10.89 1.50
N GLU A 19 17.37 11.59 2.49
CA GLU A 19 17.23 10.99 3.84
C GLU A 19 15.84 10.41 4.16
N ASN A 20 14.79 10.71 3.39
CA ASN A 20 13.41 10.45 3.82
C ASN A 20 12.64 9.35 3.05
N ASP A 21 13.19 8.77 1.97
CA ASP A 21 12.46 7.75 1.20
C ASP A 21 12.54 6.37 1.86
N ALA A 22 13.66 6.05 2.49
CA ALA A 22 13.85 4.79 3.21
C ALA A 22 13.03 4.72 4.52
N GLU A 23 12.84 5.87 5.20
CA GLU A 23 12.03 5.94 6.43
C GLU A 23 10.53 5.87 6.12
N ARG A 24 10.06 6.49 5.02
CA ARG A 24 8.69 6.31 4.51
C ARG A 24 8.40 4.88 4.05
N SER A 25 9.43 4.09 3.73
CA SER A 25 9.31 2.71 3.29
C SER A 25 9.33 1.68 4.42
N ARG A 26 9.53 2.09 5.69
CA ARG A 26 9.47 1.15 6.81
C ARG A 26 8.01 0.89 7.20
N ILE A 27 7.64 -0.39 7.14
CA ILE A 27 6.39 -0.90 7.67
C ILE A 27 6.68 -1.58 9.00
N ASP A 28 6.04 -1.12 10.08
CA ASP A 28 6.09 -1.72 11.41
C ASP A 28 4.79 -2.48 11.74
N GLY A 29 4.76 -3.16 12.89
CA GLY A 29 3.62 -3.98 13.30
C GLY A 29 2.31 -3.17 13.47
N ALA A 30 2.40 -1.94 13.98
CA ALA A 30 1.25 -1.06 14.13
C ALA A 30 0.68 -0.65 12.76
N THR A 31 1.56 -0.36 11.81
CA THR A 31 1.19 -0.06 10.42
C THR A 31 0.51 -1.25 9.76
N VAL A 32 1.04 -2.47 9.91
CA VAL A 32 0.41 -3.69 9.38
C VAL A 32 -0.97 -3.91 10.00
N ARG A 33 -1.11 -3.77 11.33
CA ARG A 33 -2.40 -3.91 12.02
C ARG A 33 -3.42 -2.92 11.48
N HIS A 34 -3.03 -1.66 11.30
CA HIS A 34 -3.92 -0.64 10.74
C HIS A 34 -4.31 -0.92 9.29
N MET A 35 -3.37 -1.39 8.46
CA MET A 35 -3.66 -1.83 7.09
C MET A 35 -4.66 -2.99 7.05
N LEU A 36 -4.54 -3.97 7.96
CA LEU A 36 -5.47 -5.09 8.06
C LEU A 36 -6.86 -4.64 8.51
N GLU A 37 -6.98 -3.72 9.46
CA GLU A 37 -8.26 -3.12 9.86
C GLU A 37 -8.95 -2.44 8.67
N LEU A 38 -8.23 -1.57 7.96
CA LEU A 38 -8.76 -0.88 6.77
C LEU A 38 -9.16 -1.86 5.67
N ALA A 39 -8.32 -2.87 5.39
CA ALA A 39 -8.61 -3.91 4.41
C ALA A 39 -9.87 -4.71 4.81
N THR A 40 -10.03 -5.02 6.10
CA THR A 40 -11.21 -5.74 6.62
C THR A 40 -12.50 -4.95 6.40
N THR A 41 -12.50 -3.66 6.74
CA THR A 41 -13.64 -2.76 6.48
C THR A 41 -13.93 -2.62 4.99
N TRP A 42 -12.89 -2.54 4.16
CA TRP A 42 -13.09 -2.46 2.71
C TRP A 42 -13.70 -3.75 2.17
N LEU A 43 -13.21 -4.90 2.63
CA LEU A 43 -13.70 -6.21 2.23
C LEU A 43 -15.15 -6.44 2.66
N GLU A 44 -15.55 -6.02 3.86
CA GLU A 44 -16.93 -6.04 4.35
C GLU A 44 -17.89 -5.38 3.35
N ARG A 45 -17.51 -4.21 2.82
CA ARG A 45 -18.33 -3.45 1.86
C ARG A 45 -18.44 -4.12 0.48
N HIS A 46 -17.51 -5.02 0.15
CA HIS A 46 -17.40 -5.65 -1.17
C HIS A 46 -17.66 -7.16 -1.14
N VAL A 47 -18.15 -7.73 -0.03
CA VAL A 47 -18.43 -9.17 0.09
C VAL A 47 -19.27 -9.68 -1.07
N THR A 48 -20.35 -8.98 -1.44
CA THR A 48 -21.25 -9.37 -2.53
C THR A 48 -20.55 -9.38 -3.89
N VAL A 49 -19.68 -8.40 -4.13
CA VAL A 49 -18.88 -8.32 -5.36
C VAL A 49 -17.90 -9.49 -5.42
N VAL A 50 -17.20 -9.77 -4.32
CA VAL A 50 -16.23 -10.87 -4.25
C VAL A 50 -16.91 -12.24 -4.39
N ASN A 51 -18.07 -12.43 -3.75
CA ASN A 51 -18.91 -13.63 -3.92
C ASN A 51 -19.28 -13.84 -5.40
N ALA A 52 -19.51 -12.76 -6.15
CA ALA A 52 -19.87 -12.82 -7.57
C ALA A 52 -18.66 -13.00 -8.52
N LEU A 53 -17.43 -12.77 -8.06
CA LEU A 53 -16.23 -12.91 -8.89
C LEU A 53 -15.74 -14.36 -8.98
N ASN A 54 -15.80 -15.12 -7.88
CA ASN A 54 -15.31 -16.49 -7.85
C ASN A 54 -16.39 -17.49 -8.30
N VAL A 55 -16.50 -17.68 -9.62
CA VAL A 55 -17.57 -18.46 -10.26
C VAL A 55 -17.10 -19.76 -10.94
N PHE A 56 -15.90 -20.27 -10.62
CA PHE A 56 -15.34 -21.44 -11.30
C PHE A 56 -15.23 -22.69 -10.40
N PRO A 57 -15.70 -23.88 -10.80
CA PRO A 57 -16.63 -24.19 -11.91
C PRO A 57 -18.11 -24.01 -11.52
N VAL A 58 -18.39 -23.80 -10.23
CA VAL A 58 -19.73 -23.56 -9.67
C VAL A 58 -19.62 -22.33 -8.74
N PRO A 59 -20.59 -21.39 -8.77
CA PRO A 59 -20.60 -20.28 -7.84
C PRO A 59 -20.77 -20.80 -6.41
N ASP A 60 -19.71 -20.73 -5.60
CA ASP A 60 -19.77 -21.08 -4.16
C ASP A 60 -20.58 -20.02 -3.39
N GLY A 61 -20.62 -18.79 -3.92
CA GLY A 61 -21.47 -17.70 -3.44
C GLY A 61 -21.09 -17.15 -2.06
N ASP A 62 -20.03 -17.68 -1.44
CA ASP A 62 -19.60 -17.38 -0.09
C ASP A 62 -18.12 -16.94 0.00
N THR A 63 -17.40 -16.88 -1.12
CA THR A 63 -15.95 -16.61 -1.13
C THR A 63 -15.59 -15.29 -0.43
N GLY A 64 -16.31 -14.21 -0.73
CA GLY A 64 -16.17 -12.93 -0.05
C GLY A 64 -16.53 -12.98 1.43
N THR A 65 -17.54 -13.77 1.81
CA THR A 65 -17.90 -14.00 3.21
C THR A 65 -16.76 -14.68 3.96
N ASN A 66 -16.22 -15.77 3.40
CA ASN A 66 -15.11 -16.53 3.99
C ASN A 66 -13.84 -15.67 4.14
N MET A 67 -13.54 -14.82 3.15
CA MET A 67 -12.42 -13.89 3.24
C MET A 67 -12.64 -12.81 4.31
N HIS A 68 -13.83 -12.22 4.40
CA HIS A 68 -14.13 -11.21 5.42
C HIS A 68 -14.03 -11.78 6.83
N LEU A 69 -14.59 -12.96 7.07
CA LEU A 69 -14.52 -13.63 8.38
C LEU A 69 -13.08 -13.97 8.76
N THR A 70 -12.27 -14.41 7.80
CA THR A 70 -10.84 -14.72 8.03
C THR A 70 -10.06 -13.46 8.39
N MET A 71 -10.26 -12.36 7.64
CA MET A 71 -9.60 -11.08 7.93
C MET A 71 -10.01 -10.51 9.29
N ARG A 72 -11.32 -10.58 9.62
CA ARG A 72 -11.81 -10.13 10.91
C ARG A 72 -11.21 -10.93 12.07
N ALA A 73 -11.17 -12.25 11.95
CA ALA A 73 -10.53 -13.11 12.95
C ALA A 73 -9.03 -12.80 13.10
N ALA A 74 -8.34 -12.50 12.00
CA ALA A 74 -6.93 -12.11 12.04
C ALA A 74 -6.71 -10.78 12.77
N VAL A 75 -7.56 -9.77 12.54
CA VAL A 75 -7.50 -8.47 13.24
C VAL A 75 -7.83 -8.62 14.73
N GLU A 76 -8.80 -9.46 15.09
CA GLU A 76 -9.17 -9.71 16.49
C GLU A 76 -8.08 -10.45 17.27
N ALA A 77 -7.20 -11.18 16.58
CA ALA A 77 -6.13 -11.95 17.21
C ALA A 77 -4.87 -11.13 17.57
N VAL A 78 -4.78 -9.85 17.15
CA VAL A 78 -3.60 -8.97 17.33
C VAL A 78 -3.83 -7.73 18.18
#